data_AF-A0A0D2UGS3-F1
#
_entry.id   AF-A0A0D2UGS3-F1
#
_cell.length_a   1.000
_cell.length_b   1.000
_cell.length_c   1.000
_cell.angle_alpha   90.00
_cell.angle_beta   90.00
_cell.angle_gamma   90.00
#
_symmetry.space_group_name_H-M   'P 1'
#
loop_
_entity.id
_entity.type
_entity.pdbx_description
1 polymer ?
#
loop_
_entity_poly.entity_id
_entity_poly.type
_entity_poly.pdbx_seq_one_letter_code
_entity_poly.pdbx_strand_id
1 'polypeptide(L)'
;MGTTVKGVVLLLFISSLLCSVVLASNDGLVRIGLKKMKLDPNNRLAAQLDSKDREALRASIARKYRFRNDLGDSEETDIVALKNYMDAQYYGEIGIGTPPQKFTVIFDTGSSNLWVPSTKCYFSVACFFHSKYKASESSTYKKNGKSASIQYGTGAISGFFSNDNVKVGNLVVKDQEFIEATKEPGVTFMAAKFDGILGLGFKEISVGDAVPVWYNMVEQGLIKDQEFSFWLNRNVGEEMGGEIVFGGVDPNHYKGKHTYVPITQKGYWQFDMGDVLIGDKPTGYCAGGCAAIADSGTSLLAGPTTVITMINQAIGASGVASQECKAVVQQYGQTIIDLLVSQAEPMKICSQIGLCAFDGSHGVRSGSI
;
A
#
# COMPACT_ATOMS: atom_id res chain seq x y z
N MET A 1 -70.28 12.77 14.03
CA MET A 1 -69.02 11.98 13.95
C MET A 1 -68.25 12.33 12.67
N GLY A 2 -67.72 13.56 12.52
CA GLY A 2 -67.09 13.94 11.24
C GLY A 2 -66.03 15.04 11.26
N THR A 3 -65.82 15.72 12.39
CA THR A 3 -64.89 16.87 12.47
C THR A 3 -63.58 16.55 13.18
N THR A 4 -63.57 15.62 14.13
CA THR A 4 -62.36 15.29 14.91
C THR A 4 -61.33 14.46 14.13
N VAL A 5 -61.76 13.70 13.12
CA VAL A 5 -60.87 12.80 12.36
C VAL A 5 -60.00 13.56 11.35
N LYS A 6 -60.48 14.70 10.81
CA LYS A 6 -59.70 15.48 9.83
C LYS A 6 -58.52 16.24 10.46
N GLY A 7 -58.62 16.65 11.73
CA GLY A 7 -57.53 17.33 12.43
C GLY A 7 -56.34 16.42 12.71
N VAL A 8 -56.61 15.17 13.12
CA VAL A 8 -55.56 14.19 13.46
C VAL A 8 -54.80 13.71 12.22
N VAL A 9 -55.49 13.52 11.08
CA VAL A 9 -54.84 13.12 9.83
C VAL A 9 -53.96 14.24 9.28
N LEU A 10 -54.37 15.52 9.41
CA LEU A 10 -53.56 16.64 8.95
C LEU A 10 -52.30 16.85 9.83
N LEU A 11 -52.41 16.66 11.15
CA LEU A 11 -51.28 16.71 12.07
C LEU A 11 -50.29 15.55 11.86
N LEU A 12 -50.77 14.34 11.53
CA LEU A 12 -49.90 13.21 11.19
C LEU A 12 -49.20 13.39 9.84
N PHE A 13 -49.84 14.04 8.86
CA PHE A 13 -49.21 14.36 7.57
C PHE A 13 -48.19 15.50 7.67
N ILE A 14 -48.41 16.48 8.55
CA ILE A 14 -47.43 17.56 8.81
C ILE A 14 -46.26 17.03 9.65
N SER A 15 -46.51 16.13 10.60
CA SER A 15 -45.48 15.41 11.36
C SER A 15 -44.62 14.50 10.48
N SER A 16 -45.20 13.83 9.46
CA SER A 16 -44.43 13.01 8.52
C SER A 16 -43.67 13.83 7.47
N LEU A 17 -44.13 15.04 7.14
CA LEU A 17 -43.38 15.97 6.28
C LEU A 17 -42.22 16.66 7.02
N LEU A 18 -42.33 16.90 8.33
CA LEU A 18 -41.29 17.54 9.14
C LEU A 18 -40.19 16.58 9.61
N CYS A 19 -40.38 15.25 9.50
CA CYS A 19 -39.42 14.26 9.99
C CYS A 19 -38.43 13.73 8.93
N SER A 20 -38.43 14.29 7.72
CA SER A 20 -37.55 13.84 6.63
C SER A 20 -36.43 14.82 6.26
N VAL A 21 -36.32 15.97 6.94
CA VAL A 21 -35.12 16.79 6.85
C VAL A 21 -34.12 16.26 7.87
N VAL A 22 -33.51 15.12 7.55
CA VAL A 22 -32.17 14.84 8.07
C VAL A 22 -31.33 16.01 7.60
N LEU A 23 -31.03 16.93 8.51
CA LEU A 23 -29.94 17.87 8.36
C LEU A 23 -28.71 17.02 8.10
N ALA A 24 -28.37 16.82 6.82
CA ALA A 24 -27.04 16.43 6.43
C ALA A 24 -26.16 17.57 6.92
N SER A 25 -25.62 17.39 8.13
CA SER A 25 -24.55 18.21 8.66
C SER A 25 -23.46 18.13 7.60
N ASN A 26 -23.30 19.20 6.81
CA ASN A 26 -22.20 19.33 5.89
C ASN A 26 -20.97 19.66 6.75
N ASP A 27 -20.43 18.63 7.40
CA ASP A 27 -19.23 18.68 8.25
C ASP A 27 -17.98 19.11 7.45
N GLY A 28 -18.11 19.16 6.12
CA GLY A 28 -17.06 19.49 5.17
C GLY A 28 -16.18 18.29 4.82
N LEU A 29 -16.56 17.10 5.32
CA LEU A 29 -15.81 15.87 5.12
C LEU A 29 -16.21 15.22 3.80
N VAL A 30 -15.21 14.80 3.03
CA VAL A 30 -15.42 14.06 1.79
C VAL A 30 -15.19 12.59 2.09
N ARG A 31 -16.28 11.83 2.18
CA ARG A 31 -16.29 10.43 2.58
C ARG A 31 -16.42 9.54 1.36
N ILE A 32 -15.51 8.58 1.21
CA ILE A 32 -15.55 7.58 0.15
C ILE A 32 -15.60 6.20 0.79
N GLY A 33 -16.71 5.51 0.59
CA GLY A 33 -16.86 4.12 1.00
C GLY A 33 -15.90 3.22 0.23
N LEU A 34 -15.22 2.33 0.95
CA LEU A 34 -14.31 1.33 0.42
C LEU A 34 -14.98 -0.04 0.41
N LYS A 35 -14.73 -0.81 -0.65
CA LYS A 35 -15.10 -2.23 -0.72
C LYS A 35 -13.91 -3.07 -0.30
N LYS A 36 -14.21 -4.18 0.38
CA LYS A 36 -13.21 -5.16 0.78
C LYS A 36 -13.22 -6.36 -0.15
N MET A 37 -12.08 -6.67 -0.76
CA MET A 37 -11.82 -7.91 -1.48
C MET A 37 -11.71 -9.05 -0.47
N LYS A 38 -12.43 -10.15 -0.73
CA LYS A 38 -12.18 -11.41 -0.03
C LYS A 38 -10.90 -12.02 -0.61
N LEU A 39 -9.95 -12.37 0.24
CA LEU A 39 -8.78 -13.16 -0.14
C LEU A 39 -9.25 -14.54 -0.65
N ASP A 40 -9.25 -14.71 -1.97
CA ASP A 40 -9.55 -15.98 -2.66
C ASP A 40 -8.29 -16.87 -2.68
N PRO A 41 -8.39 -18.20 -2.50
CA PRO A 41 -7.34 -19.17 -2.85
C PRO A 41 -6.55 -18.85 -4.13
N ASN A 42 -7.23 -18.37 -5.18
CA ASN A 42 -6.57 -17.99 -6.44
C ASN A 42 -5.58 -16.84 -6.27
N ASN A 43 -5.92 -15.84 -5.45
CA ASN A 43 -5.03 -14.71 -5.19
C ASN A 43 -3.79 -15.13 -4.41
N ARG A 44 -3.96 -16.06 -3.46
CA ARG A 44 -2.84 -16.65 -2.71
C ARG A 44 -1.92 -17.46 -3.61
N LEU A 45 -2.47 -18.27 -4.51
CA LEU A 45 -1.68 -19.07 -5.45
C LEU A 45 -0.90 -18.18 -6.41
N ALA A 46 -1.53 -17.14 -6.97
CA ALA A 46 -0.86 -16.20 -7.86
C ALA A 46 0.27 -15.43 -7.15
N ALA A 47 0.07 -14.97 -5.91
CA ALA A 47 1.15 -14.37 -5.11
C ALA A 47 2.32 -15.35 -4.87
N GLN A 48 2.03 -16.63 -4.63
CA GLN A 48 3.06 -17.66 -4.50
C GLN A 48 3.80 -17.92 -5.81
N LEU A 49 3.12 -17.95 -6.95
CA LEU A 49 3.74 -18.13 -8.26
C LEU A 49 4.67 -16.96 -8.61
N ASP A 50 4.23 -15.71 -8.44
CA ASP A 50 5.07 -14.53 -8.67
C ASP A 50 6.32 -14.54 -7.76
N SER A 51 6.17 -14.95 -6.49
CA SER A 51 7.32 -15.07 -5.56
C SER A 51 8.35 -16.12 -6.01
N LYS A 52 7.90 -17.26 -6.54
CA LYS A 52 8.76 -18.34 -7.05
C LYS A 52 9.44 -17.97 -8.35
N ASP A 53 8.74 -17.31 -9.27
CA ASP A 53 9.31 -16.81 -10.52
C ASP A 53 10.42 -15.78 -10.22
N ARG A 54 10.23 -14.94 -9.20
CA ARG A 54 11.25 -14.01 -8.72
C ARG A 54 12.47 -14.71 -8.12
N GLU A 55 12.27 -15.72 -7.28
CA GLU A 55 13.39 -16.53 -6.74
C GLU A 55 14.13 -17.27 -7.85
N ALA A 56 13.42 -17.85 -8.81
CA ALA A 56 14.01 -18.51 -9.97
C ALA A 56 14.79 -17.53 -10.85
N LEU A 57 14.26 -16.33 -11.08
CA LEU A 57 14.94 -15.26 -11.80
C LEU A 57 16.19 -14.79 -11.05
N ARG A 58 16.10 -14.51 -9.74
CA ARG A 58 17.25 -14.16 -8.90
C ARG A 58 18.31 -15.27 -8.92
N ALA A 59 17.90 -16.53 -8.79
CA ALA A 59 18.81 -17.68 -8.86
C ALA A 59 19.44 -17.86 -10.26
N SER A 60 18.74 -17.48 -11.33
CA SER A 60 19.26 -17.51 -12.70
C SER A 60 20.27 -16.37 -12.96
N ILE A 61 20.00 -15.17 -12.41
CA ILE A 61 20.90 -14.02 -12.46
C ILE A 61 22.14 -14.32 -11.61
N ALA A 62 21.99 -14.77 -10.37
CA ALA A 62 23.09 -15.18 -9.52
C ALA A 62 23.97 -16.28 -10.14
N ARG A 63 23.37 -17.24 -10.87
CA ARG A 63 24.12 -18.24 -11.65
C ARG A 63 24.84 -17.64 -12.85
N LYS A 64 24.27 -16.64 -13.53
CA LYS A 64 24.87 -15.96 -14.68
C LYS A 64 26.00 -15.00 -14.29
N TYR A 65 25.94 -14.42 -13.09
CA TYR A 65 26.93 -13.48 -12.56
C TYR A 65 28.05 -14.12 -11.72
N ARG A 66 28.03 -15.45 -11.51
CA ARG A 66 29.18 -16.22 -10.99
C ARG A 66 30.45 -16.15 -11.85
N PHE A 67 30.45 -15.41 -12.97
CA PHE A 67 31.60 -15.18 -13.83
C PHE A 67 32.14 -13.73 -13.86
N ARG A 68 31.54 -12.79 -13.13
CA ARG A 68 32.10 -11.42 -12.96
C ARG A 68 31.74 -10.86 -11.59
N ASN A 69 32.68 -10.97 -10.65
CA ASN A 69 32.74 -10.10 -9.47
C ASN A 69 33.02 -8.68 -9.96
N ASP A 70 31.99 -7.84 -10.10
CA ASP A 70 32.06 -6.39 -9.88
C ASP A 70 30.68 -5.74 -10.13
N LEU A 71 29.76 -5.83 -9.17
CA LEU A 71 28.59 -4.94 -9.08
C LEU A 71 28.29 -4.78 -7.58
N GLY A 72 28.59 -3.59 -7.05
CA GLY A 72 28.30 -3.25 -5.67
C GLY A 72 26.81 -3.36 -5.36
N ASP A 73 26.48 -4.11 -4.31
CA ASP A 73 25.18 -4.04 -3.65
C ASP A 73 25.01 -2.61 -3.11
N SER A 74 24.18 -1.82 -3.79
CA SER A 74 23.54 -0.68 -3.18
C SER A 74 22.26 -1.19 -2.52
N GLU A 75 22.30 -1.39 -1.20
CA GLU A 75 21.14 -1.75 -0.37
C GLU A 75 20.16 -0.58 -0.19
N GLU A 76 19.89 0.21 -1.23
CA GLU A 76 18.76 1.14 -1.21
C GLU A 76 17.58 0.45 -1.92
N THR A 77 16.94 -0.48 -1.20
CA THR A 77 15.80 -1.22 -1.74
C THR A 77 14.59 -0.30 -1.81
N ASP A 78 14.16 0.05 -3.01
CA ASP A 78 12.93 0.83 -3.22
C ASP A 78 11.70 0.07 -2.67
N ILE A 79 11.02 0.66 -1.69
CA ILE A 79 9.87 0.07 -0.99
C ILE A 79 8.70 -0.12 -1.97
N VAL A 80 8.56 0.74 -2.98
CA VAL A 80 7.56 0.56 -4.06
C VAL A 80 7.82 -0.76 -4.80
N ALA A 81 9.09 -1.09 -5.03
CA ALA A 81 9.51 -2.35 -5.64
C ALA A 81 9.41 -3.57 -4.70
N LEU A 82 8.93 -3.41 -3.46
CA LEU A 82 8.59 -4.51 -2.55
C LEU A 82 7.08 -4.78 -2.47
N LYS A 83 6.24 -3.92 -3.06
CA LYS A 83 4.79 -4.01 -2.93
C LYS A 83 4.18 -5.25 -3.58
N ASN A 84 3.26 -5.87 -2.84
CA ASN A 84 2.44 -6.98 -3.31
C ASN A 84 0.96 -6.58 -3.31
N TYR A 85 0.42 -6.19 -4.46
CA TYR A 85 -1.00 -5.82 -4.58
C TYR A 85 -1.95 -7.02 -4.65
N MET A 86 -1.44 -8.25 -4.76
CA MET A 86 -2.29 -9.45 -4.65
C MET A 86 -2.89 -9.63 -3.26
N ASP A 87 -2.25 -9.03 -2.26
CA ASP A 87 -2.76 -8.97 -0.91
C ASP A 87 -3.63 -7.75 -0.67
N ALA A 88 -3.66 -6.72 -1.54
CA ALA A 88 -4.42 -5.50 -1.31
C ALA A 88 -5.93 -5.78 -1.20
N GLN A 89 -6.53 -5.34 -0.10
CA GLN A 89 -7.88 -5.72 0.28
C GLN A 89 -8.93 -4.63 0.06
N TYR A 90 -8.55 -3.36 -0.05
CA TYR A 90 -9.52 -2.26 -0.02
C TYR A 90 -9.37 -1.38 -1.26
N TYR A 91 -10.49 -1.11 -1.92
CA TYR A 91 -10.55 -0.27 -3.10
C TYR A 91 -11.82 0.57 -3.10
N GLY A 92 -11.78 1.72 -3.76
CA GLY A 92 -12.93 2.58 -3.97
C GLY A 92 -13.03 3.03 -5.42
N GLU A 93 -14.02 3.87 -5.71
CA GLU A 93 -14.28 4.37 -7.07
C GLU A 93 -13.78 5.80 -7.25
N ILE A 94 -13.13 6.06 -8.37
CA ILE A 94 -12.83 7.40 -8.88
C ILE A 94 -13.40 7.56 -10.29
N GLY A 95 -13.52 8.80 -10.76
CA GLY A 95 -13.82 9.13 -12.15
C GLY A 95 -12.66 9.88 -12.79
N ILE A 96 -12.35 9.62 -14.05
CA ILE A 96 -11.35 10.40 -14.81
C ILE A 96 -12.01 10.92 -16.09
N GLY A 97 -11.84 12.21 -16.37
CA GLY A 97 -12.35 12.86 -17.56
C GLY A 97 -13.72 13.52 -17.43
N THR A 98 -14.16 14.15 -18.52
CA THR A 98 -15.46 14.82 -18.64
C THR A 98 -16.17 14.38 -19.94
N PRO A 99 -17.25 13.56 -19.87
CA PRO A 99 -17.87 13.04 -18.65
C PRO A 99 -16.97 12.03 -17.89
N PRO A 100 -17.15 11.84 -16.56
CA PRO A 100 -16.31 10.96 -15.77
C PRO A 100 -16.38 9.49 -16.22
N GLN A 101 -15.23 8.91 -16.55
CA GLN A 101 -15.05 7.48 -16.79
C GLN A 101 -14.65 6.82 -15.47
N LYS A 102 -15.39 5.81 -15.03
CA LYS A 102 -15.23 5.21 -13.69
C LYS A 102 -14.09 4.19 -13.65
N PHE A 103 -13.34 4.20 -12.57
CA PHE A 103 -12.30 3.23 -12.25
C PHE A 103 -12.37 2.84 -10.79
N THR A 104 -12.12 1.57 -10.52
CA THR A 104 -11.86 1.07 -9.18
C THR A 104 -10.37 1.19 -8.89
N VAL A 105 -9.99 1.79 -7.76
CA VAL A 105 -8.59 2.01 -7.40
C VAL A 105 -8.30 1.68 -5.95
N ILE A 106 -7.08 1.23 -5.70
CA ILE A 106 -6.51 1.21 -4.35
C ILE A 106 -6.08 2.65 -4.00
N PHE A 107 -6.52 3.15 -2.85
CA PHE A 107 -5.99 4.38 -2.25
C PHE A 107 -4.76 4.02 -1.43
N ASP A 108 -3.59 4.39 -1.92
CA ASP A 108 -2.32 3.78 -1.53
C ASP A 108 -1.35 4.80 -0.94
N THR A 109 -1.13 4.77 0.37
CA THR A 109 -0.20 5.67 1.06
C THR A 109 1.28 5.32 0.83
N GLY A 110 1.60 4.12 0.34
CA GLY A 110 3.00 3.76 0.05
C GLY A 110 3.47 4.12 -1.36
N SER A 111 2.64 4.75 -2.21
CA SER A 111 3.01 5.20 -3.56
C SER A 111 2.40 6.58 -3.86
N SER A 112 2.86 7.25 -4.92
CA SER A 112 2.52 8.67 -5.15
C SER A 112 1.96 8.98 -6.53
N ASN A 113 1.89 7.99 -7.43
CA ASN A 113 1.33 8.17 -8.76
C ASN A 113 -0.13 7.69 -8.81
N LEU A 114 -0.96 8.38 -9.60
CA LEU A 114 -2.21 7.85 -10.11
C LEU A 114 -1.94 7.15 -11.45
N TRP A 115 -2.45 5.94 -11.64
CA TRP A 115 -2.43 5.26 -12.93
C TRP A 115 -3.68 4.41 -13.14
N VAL A 116 -4.11 4.30 -14.40
CA VAL A 116 -5.21 3.44 -14.84
C VAL A 116 -4.89 2.81 -16.21
N PRO A 117 -5.54 1.69 -16.58
CA PRO A 117 -5.33 1.06 -17.88
C PRO A 117 -5.76 1.98 -19.02
N SER A 118 -4.99 2.03 -20.11
CA SER A 118 -5.33 2.81 -21.31
C SER A 118 -6.05 1.95 -22.35
N THR A 119 -6.89 2.57 -23.18
CA THR A 119 -7.34 1.92 -24.43
C THR A 119 -6.21 1.60 -25.40
N LYS A 120 -5.02 2.17 -25.20
CA LYS A 120 -3.79 1.84 -25.93
C LYS A 120 -3.07 0.59 -25.38
N CYS A 121 -3.63 -0.07 -24.37
CA CYS A 121 -3.13 -1.34 -23.84
C CYS A 121 -3.68 -2.52 -24.65
N TYR A 122 -2.92 -2.95 -25.67
CA TYR A 122 -3.36 -4.01 -26.60
C TYR A 122 -2.82 -5.40 -26.28
N PHE A 123 -1.67 -5.47 -25.60
CA PHE A 123 -0.89 -6.71 -25.51
C PHE A 123 -0.86 -7.34 -24.11
N SER A 124 -1.34 -6.63 -23.08
CA SER A 124 -1.43 -7.18 -21.73
C SER A 124 -2.81 -7.78 -21.49
N VAL A 125 -2.84 -9.07 -21.14
CA VAL A 125 -4.07 -9.80 -20.84
C VAL A 125 -4.86 -9.14 -19.70
N ALA A 126 -4.17 -8.57 -18.69
CA ALA A 126 -4.79 -7.83 -17.59
C ALA A 126 -5.73 -6.71 -18.07
N CYS A 127 -5.34 -5.93 -19.09
CA CYS A 127 -6.13 -4.83 -19.63
C CYS A 127 -7.44 -5.25 -20.34
N PHE A 128 -7.65 -6.55 -20.58
CA PHE A 128 -8.92 -7.05 -21.12
C PHE A 128 -9.97 -7.29 -20.03
N PHE A 129 -9.56 -7.40 -18.77
CA PHE A 129 -10.45 -7.64 -17.63
C PHE A 129 -10.76 -6.38 -16.81
N HIS A 130 -10.08 -5.27 -17.12
CA HIS A 130 -10.20 -4.01 -16.40
C HIS A 130 -10.77 -2.89 -17.27
N SER A 131 -11.34 -1.89 -16.60
CA SER A 131 -11.80 -0.65 -17.23
C SER A 131 -10.62 0.08 -17.85
N LYS A 132 -10.85 0.72 -19.00
CA LYS A 132 -9.79 1.43 -19.76
C LYS A 132 -10.15 2.88 -19.99
N TYR A 133 -9.20 3.75 -19.75
CA TYR A 133 -9.30 5.17 -20.02
C TYR A 133 -9.25 5.47 -21.52
N LYS A 134 -10.20 6.31 -21.93
CA LYS A 134 -10.41 6.75 -23.30
C LYS A 134 -10.23 8.26 -23.37
N ALA A 135 -9.02 8.70 -23.69
CA ALA A 135 -8.71 10.11 -23.87
C ALA A 135 -9.63 10.81 -24.90
N SER A 136 -10.04 10.11 -25.96
CA SER A 136 -10.92 10.64 -27.00
C SER A 136 -12.36 10.90 -26.55
N GLU A 137 -12.79 10.31 -25.43
CA GLU A 137 -14.14 10.48 -24.88
C GLU A 137 -14.18 11.51 -23.73
N SER A 138 -13.05 12.18 -23.42
CA SER A 138 -12.98 13.23 -22.42
C SER A 138 -12.76 14.60 -23.05
N SER A 139 -13.66 15.54 -22.77
CA SER A 139 -13.56 16.93 -23.20
C SER A 139 -12.51 17.76 -22.44
N THR A 140 -12.04 17.27 -21.28
CA THR A 140 -11.07 17.95 -20.42
C THR A 140 -9.66 17.37 -20.50
N TYR A 141 -9.48 16.34 -21.33
CA TYR A 141 -8.19 15.70 -21.57
C TYR A 141 -7.17 16.67 -22.18
N LYS A 142 -5.96 16.66 -21.62
CA LYS A 142 -4.77 17.33 -22.15
C LYS A 142 -3.66 16.30 -22.35
N LYS A 143 -3.12 16.26 -23.57
CA LYS A 143 -2.01 15.37 -23.91
C LYS A 143 -0.72 15.83 -23.22
N ASN A 144 -0.02 14.90 -22.59
CA ASN A 144 1.32 15.09 -22.06
C ASN A 144 2.32 14.18 -22.80
N GLY A 145 2.14 12.85 -22.72
CA GLY A 145 2.85 11.87 -23.53
C GLY A 145 4.25 11.50 -23.04
N LYS A 146 4.75 12.08 -21.94
CA LYS A 146 6.00 11.67 -21.29
C LYS A 146 5.91 10.21 -20.85
N SER A 147 6.89 9.38 -21.22
CA SER A 147 6.88 7.96 -20.84
C SER A 147 7.06 7.77 -19.33
N ALA A 148 6.44 6.72 -18.80
CA ALA A 148 6.53 6.34 -17.39
C ALA A 148 6.62 4.81 -17.25
N SER A 149 7.34 4.36 -16.22
CA SER A 149 7.41 2.95 -15.84
C SER A 149 7.51 2.86 -14.33
N ILE A 150 6.74 1.97 -13.73
CA ILE A 150 6.76 1.70 -12.28
C ILE A 150 6.99 0.20 -12.09
N GLN A 151 7.97 -0.14 -11.26
CA GLN A 151 8.25 -1.50 -10.86
C GLN A 151 7.67 -1.73 -9.46
N TYR A 152 6.84 -2.75 -9.31
CA TYR A 152 6.32 -3.24 -8.04
C TYR A 152 6.97 -4.58 -7.66
N GLY A 153 6.77 -5.02 -6.43
CA GLY A 153 7.34 -6.28 -5.94
C GLY A 153 6.83 -7.52 -6.63
N THR A 154 5.57 -7.51 -7.09
CA THR A 154 4.93 -8.62 -7.80
C THR A 154 4.46 -8.27 -9.22
N GLY A 155 4.85 -7.12 -9.77
CA GLY A 155 4.43 -6.72 -11.11
C GLY A 155 5.11 -5.45 -11.59
N ALA A 156 4.81 -5.03 -12.81
CA ALA A 156 5.25 -3.73 -13.31
C ALA A 156 4.17 -3.13 -14.21
N ILE A 157 4.17 -1.81 -14.34
CA ILE A 157 3.36 -1.11 -15.33
C ILE A 157 4.24 -0.17 -16.14
N SER A 158 3.92 -0.01 -17.42
CA SER A 158 4.57 1.00 -18.26
C SER A 158 3.57 1.66 -19.21
N GLY A 159 3.81 2.93 -19.50
CA GLY A 159 2.86 3.77 -20.20
C GLY A 159 3.38 5.17 -20.41
N PHE A 160 2.47 6.14 -20.39
CA PHE A 160 2.80 7.55 -20.53
C PHE A 160 1.87 8.42 -19.70
N PHE A 161 2.31 9.63 -19.38
CA PHE A 161 1.51 10.61 -18.66
C PHE A 161 0.46 11.26 -19.54
N SER A 162 -0.69 11.55 -18.93
CA SER A 162 -1.80 12.32 -19.45
C SER A 162 -2.33 13.25 -18.36
N ASN A 163 -3.00 14.32 -18.74
CA ASN A 163 -3.64 15.23 -17.80
C ASN A 163 -5.15 15.22 -18.04
N ASP A 164 -5.94 15.14 -16.97
CA ASP A 164 -7.39 15.30 -17.03
C ASP A 164 -7.95 15.65 -15.64
N ASN A 165 -9.26 15.90 -15.55
CA ASN A 165 -9.94 16.06 -14.28
C ASN A 165 -10.17 14.70 -13.63
N VAL A 166 -9.87 14.59 -12.34
CA VAL A 166 -10.10 13.40 -11.52
C VAL A 166 -11.16 13.69 -10.48
N LYS A 167 -12.24 12.90 -10.50
CA LYS A 167 -13.33 12.96 -9.54
C LYS A 167 -13.13 11.93 -8.43
N VAL A 168 -13.07 12.37 -7.18
CA VAL A 168 -12.99 11.51 -5.99
C VAL A 168 -14.14 11.88 -5.06
N GLY A 169 -15.10 10.96 -4.89
CA GLY A 169 -16.37 11.31 -4.23
C GLY A 169 -17.10 12.44 -4.98
N ASN A 170 -17.33 13.56 -4.32
CA ASN A 170 -17.89 14.78 -4.91
C ASN A 170 -16.83 15.81 -5.33
N LEU A 171 -15.54 15.59 -5.02
CA LEU A 171 -14.45 16.49 -5.39
C LEU A 171 -14.06 16.30 -6.85
N VAL A 172 -13.77 17.40 -7.55
CA VAL A 172 -13.21 17.38 -8.90
C VAL A 172 -11.85 18.08 -8.87
N VAL A 173 -10.80 17.26 -8.86
CA VAL A 173 -9.40 17.69 -8.94
C VAL A 173 -9.08 17.99 -10.40
N LYS A 174 -8.83 19.24 -10.73
CA LYS A 174 -8.57 19.66 -12.11
C LYS A 174 -7.12 19.44 -12.50
N ASP A 175 -6.89 19.24 -13.80
CA ASP A 175 -5.56 19.18 -14.42
C ASP A 175 -4.59 18.17 -13.75
N GLN A 176 -5.14 17.08 -13.19
CA GLN A 176 -4.37 16.03 -12.55
C GLN A 176 -3.56 15.25 -13.59
N GLU A 177 -2.25 15.19 -13.38
CA GLU A 177 -1.36 14.32 -14.15
C GLU A 177 -1.48 12.87 -13.66
N PHE A 178 -1.62 11.92 -14.58
CA PHE A 178 -1.71 10.48 -14.26
C PHE A 178 -1.11 9.64 -15.39
N ILE A 179 -0.82 8.37 -15.11
CA ILE A 179 -0.25 7.45 -16.09
C ILE A 179 -1.36 6.62 -16.75
N GLU A 180 -1.39 6.67 -18.08
CA GLU A 180 -2.12 5.72 -18.92
C GLU A 180 -1.26 4.46 -19.12
N ALA A 181 -1.60 3.37 -18.44
CA ALA A 181 -0.86 2.12 -18.55
C ALA A 181 -1.13 1.46 -19.91
N THR A 182 -0.05 1.17 -20.65
CA THR A 182 -0.09 0.51 -21.98
C THR A 182 0.39 -0.94 -21.92
N LYS A 183 1.10 -1.30 -20.84
CA LYS A 183 1.55 -2.65 -20.54
C LYS A 183 1.50 -2.86 -19.03
N GLU A 184 0.92 -3.98 -18.64
CA GLU A 184 0.81 -4.47 -17.27
C GLU A 184 1.24 -5.95 -17.25
N PRO A 185 2.55 -6.24 -17.36
CA PRO A 185 3.06 -7.60 -17.24
C PRO A 185 2.91 -8.15 -15.82
N GLY A 186 2.75 -9.47 -15.71
CA GLY A 186 2.67 -10.21 -14.46
C GLY A 186 1.26 -10.72 -14.15
N VAL A 187 1.15 -11.77 -13.32
CA VAL A 187 -0.15 -12.33 -12.95
C VAL A 187 -0.87 -11.48 -11.90
N THR A 188 -0.13 -10.61 -11.20
CA THR A 188 -0.67 -9.70 -10.18
C THR A 188 -1.86 -8.89 -10.70
N PHE A 189 -1.73 -8.27 -11.87
CA PHE A 189 -2.81 -7.44 -12.44
C PHE A 189 -3.87 -8.26 -13.19
N MET A 190 -3.65 -9.55 -13.46
CA MET A 190 -4.70 -10.40 -14.03
C MET A 190 -5.73 -10.85 -12.99
N ALA A 191 -5.29 -11.06 -11.74
CA ALA A 191 -6.15 -11.50 -10.64
C ALA A 191 -6.70 -10.34 -9.80
N ALA A 192 -6.25 -9.10 -10.07
CA ALA A 192 -6.73 -7.90 -9.42
C ALA A 192 -8.26 -7.73 -9.58
N LYS A 193 -8.90 -7.12 -8.59
CA LYS A 193 -10.31 -6.68 -8.64
C LYS A 193 -10.43 -5.16 -8.65
N PHE A 194 -9.32 -4.48 -8.88
CA PHE A 194 -9.20 -3.04 -9.01
C PHE A 194 -8.55 -2.74 -10.37
N ASP A 195 -8.93 -1.62 -10.98
CA ASP A 195 -8.40 -1.21 -12.28
C ASP A 195 -7.04 -0.52 -12.15
N GLY A 196 -6.81 0.25 -11.08
CA GLY A 196 -5.58 1.02 -10.93
C GLY A 196 -5.25 1.42 -9.49
N ILE A 197 -4.34 2.37 -9.33
CA ILE A 197 -3.87 2.84 -8.02
C ILE A 197 -3.90 4.36 -8.01
N LEU A 198 -4.39 4.91 -6.89
CA LEU A 198 -4.29 6.33 -6.55
C LEU A 198 -3.32 6.47 -5.38
N GLY A 199 -2.09 6.89 -5.70
CA GLY A 199 -1.06 7.17 -4.71
C GLY A 199 -1.39 8.38 -3.82
N LEU A 200 -1.23 8.20 -2.52
CA LEU A 200 -1.42 9.19 -1.45
C LEU A 200 -0.12 9.48 -0.68
N GLY A 201 1.00 8.94 -1.14
CA GLY A 201 2.35 9.26 -0.64
C GLY A 201 2.81 10.66 -1.03
N PHE A 202 4.04 11.00 -0.63
CA PHE A 202 4.61 12.31 -0.91
C PHE A 202 5.21 12.38 -2.32
N LYS A 203 5.33 13.58 -2.88
CA LYS A 203 5.81 13.80 -4.25
C LYS A 203 7.22 13.24 -4.51
N GLU A 204 8.08 13.18 -3.49
CA GLU A 204 9.48 12.76 -3.57
C GLU A 204 9.66 11.34 -4.13
N ILE A 205 8.67 10.46 -4.00
CA ILE A 205 8.68 9.10 -4.56
C ILE A 205 7.79 8.96 -5.82
N SER A 206 7.29 10.08 -6.36
CA SER A 206 6.46 10.08 -7.55
C SER A 206 7.32 9.93 -8.80
N VAL A 207 7.05 8.87 -9.57
CA VAL A 207 7.68 8.68 -10.87
C VAL A 207 7.35 9.88 -11.76
N GLY A 208 8.37 10.39 -12.44
CA GLY A 208 8.23 11.53 -13.34
C GLY A 208 8.07 12.89 -12.65
N ASP A 209 8.21 12.97 -11.32
CA ASP A 209 7.97 14.17 -10.50
C ASP A 209 6.52 14.69 -10.62
N ALA A 210 5.58 13.78 -10.88
CA ALA A 210 4.16 14.11 -11.02
C ALA A 210 3.55 14.52 -9.68
N VAL A 211 2.73 15.58 -9.67
CA VAL A 211 2.07 16.07 -8.45
C VAL A 211 0.95 15.08 -8.03
N PRO A 212 1.00 14.51 -6.80
CA PRO A 212 -0.04 13.58 -6.34
C PRO A 212 -1.43 14.22 -6.22
N VAL A 213 -2.48 13.41 -6.31
CA VAL A 213 -3.88 13.87 -6.25
C VAL A 213 -4.17 14.68 -4.99
N TRP A 214 -3.67 14.21 -3.84
CA TRP A 214 -3.81 14.90 -2.57
C TRP A 214 -3.26 16.32 -2.58
N TYR A 215 -2.09 16.54 -3.20
CA TYR A 215 -1.47 17.86 -3.27
C TYR A 215 -2.35 18.82 -4.07
N ASN A 216 -2.87 18.35 -5.21
CA ASN A 216 -3.79 19.14 -6.02
C ASN A 216 -5.12 19.40 -5.31
N MET A 217 -5.64 18.48 -4.48
CA MET A 217 -6.81 18.73 -3.64
C MET A 217 -6.58 19.87 -2.65
N VAL A 218 -5.43 19.87 -1.98
CA VAL A 218 -5.02 20.92 -1.02
C VAL A 218 -4.84 22.25 -1.74
N GLU A 219 -4.06 22.28 -2.82
CA GLU A 219 -3.72 23.50 -3.56
C GLU A 219 -4.94 24.16 -4.21
N GLN A 220 -5.89 23.35 -4.69
CA GLN A 220 -7.14 23.84 -5.28
C GLN A 220 -8.21 24.19 -4.24
N GLY A 221 -7.92 24.07 -2.94
CA GLY A 221 -8.84 24.42 -1.85
C GLY A 221 -10.09 23.54 -1.81
N LEU A 222 -9.97 22.27 -2.21
CA LEU A 222 -11.10 21.34 -2.32
C LEU A 222 -11.46 20.67 -0.99
N ILE A 223 -10.59 20.78 0.01
CA ILE A 223 -10.73 20.14 1.32
C ILE A 223 -10.57 21.17 2.42
N LYS A 224 -11.24 20.93 3.54
CA LYS A 224 -11.27 21.84 4.69
C LYS A 224 -9.99 21.78 5.51
N ASP A 225 -9.66 20.59 6.00
CA ASP A 225 -8.46 20.33 6.79
C ASP A 225 -7.43 19.58 5.94
N GLN A 226 -6.14 19.87 6.13
CA GLN A 226 -5.05 19.22 5.37
C GLN A 226 -4.70 17.85 5.94
N GLU A 227 -5.71 17.02 6.13
CA GLU A 227 -5.60 15.63 6.57
C GLU A 227 -6.55 14.72 5.81
N PHE A 228 -6.20 13.43 5.75
CA PHE A 228 -7.09 12.37 5.33
C PHE A 228 -6.95 11.20 6.31
N SER A 229 -8.00 10.39 6.42
CA SER A 229 -8.04 9.28 7.36
C SER A 229 -8.66 8.04 6.74
N PHE A 230 -8.29 6.87 7.27
CA PHE A 230 -8.82 5.58 6.85
C PHE A 230 -9.47 4.88 8.03
N TRP A 231 -10.64 4.31 7.77
CA TRP A 231 -11.22 3.24 8.56
C TRP A 231 -11.36 2.00 7.69
N LEU A 232 -10.70 0.92 8.07
CA LEU A 232 -10.69 -0.33 7.29
C LEU A 232 -11.41 -1.43 8.07
N ASN A 233 -12.57 -1.85 7.59
CA ASN A 233 -13.40 -2.84 8.26
C ASN A 233 -12.75 -4.23 8.18
N ARG A 234 -12.46 -4.80 9.34
CA ARG A 234 -11.87 -6.15 9.44
C ARG A 234 -12.92 -7.25 9.31
N ASN A 235 -14.21 -6.96 9.51
CA ASN A 235 -15.29 -7.93 9.35
C ASN A 235 -15.52 -8.27 7.86
N VAL A 236 -15.46 -9.55 7.52
CA VAL A 236 -15.58 -10.05 6.13
C VAL A 236 -17.04 -10.30 5.73
N GLY A 237 -17.96 -10.30 6.71
CA GLY A 237 -19.39 -10.51 6.50
C GLY A 237 -20.20 -9.24 6.20
N GLU A 238 -19.62 -8.06 6.37
CA GLU A 238 -20.30 -6.78 6.19
C GLU A 238 -20.07 -6.22 4.77
N GLU A 239 -21.07 -5.52 4.25
CA GLU A 239 -21.01 -4.93 2.90
C GLU A 239 -20.05 -3.73 2.82
N MET A 240 -19.96 -2.95 3.90
CA MET A 240 -19.05 -1.80 3.98
C MET A 240 -17.66 -2.27 4.37
N GLY A 241 -16.75 -2.27 3.39
CA GLY A 241 -15.36 -2.68 3.59
C GLY A 241 -14.52 -1.64 4.32
N GLY A 242 -14.91 -0.38 4.29
CA GLY A 242 -14.22 0.71 5.00
C GLY A 242 -14.67 2.08 4.52
N GLU A 243 -13.98 3.11 4.95
CA GLU A 243 -14.15 4.51 4.55
C GLU A 243 -12.78 5.20 4.49
N ILE A 244 -12.54 5.99 3.46
CA ILE A 244 -11.51 7.03 3.45
C ILE A 244 -12.19 8.39 3.51
N VAL A 245 -11.66 9.29 4.35
CA VAL A 245 -12.14 10.67 4.48
C VAL A 245 -11.03 11.61 4.04
N PHE A 246 -11.32 12.48 3.07
CA PHE A 246 -10.47 13.64 2.78
C PHE A 246 -11.03 14.88 3.48
N GLY A 247 -10.15 15.68 4.08
CA GLY A 247 -10.55 16.90 4.77
C GLY A 247 -10.92 16.72 6.24
N GLY A 248 -10.58 15.58 6.85
CA GLY A 248 -10.80 15.35 8.29
C GLY A 248 -10.85 13.88 8.71
N VAL A 249 -11.47 13.64 9.87
CA VAL A 249 -11.63 12.31 10.49
C VAL A 249 -13.07 12.08 10.94
N ASP A 250 -13.61 10.88 10.69
CA ASP A 250 -14.92 10.48 11.24
C ASP A 250 -14.80 10.03 12.71
N PRO A 251 -15.41 10.75 13.68
CA PRO A 251 -15.45 10.33 15.08
C PRO A 251 -16.16 9.00 15.33
N ASN A 252 -17.00 8.51 14.41
CA ASN A 252 -17.69 7.22 14.57
C ASN A 252 -16.76 6.01 14.41
N HIS A 253 -15.58 6.21 13.83
CA HIS A 253 -14.69 5.12 13.42
C HIS A 253 -13.47 4.90 14.33
N TYR A 254 -13.37 5.61 15.45
CA TYR A 254 -12.32 5.40 16.44
C TYR A 254 -12.84 5.59 17.88
N LYS A 255 -12.03 5.17 18.85
CA LYS A 255 -12.30 5.37 20.28
C LYS A 255 -11.09 6.02 20.93
N GLY A 256 -11.34 6.95 21.85
CA GLY A 256 -10.26 7.67 22.54
C GLY A 256 -9.62 8.75 21.67
N LYS A 257 -8.33 9.00 21.87
CA LYS A 257 -7.56 10.03 21.14
C LYS A 257 -6.52 9.37 20.24
N HIS A 258 -6.21 10.01 19.12
CA HIS A 258 -5.08 9.62 18.28
C HIS A 258 -3.75 9.89 18.98
N THR A 259 -2.80 8.97 18.83
CA THR A 259 -1.39 9.19 19.17
C THR A 259 -0.68 9.61 17.88
N TYR A 260 -0.19 10.84 17.86
CA TYR A 260 0.52 11.38 16.70
C TYR A 260 2.02 11.19 16.86
N VAL A 261 2.66 10.76 15.77
CA VAL A 261 4.12 10.67 15.62
C VAL A 261 4.52 11.45 14.38
N PRO A 262 5.65 12.19 14.40
CA PRO A 262 6.07 12.99 13.26
C PRO A 262 6.59 12.10 12.12
N ILE A 263 6.50 12.62 10.90
CA ILE A 263 7.13 12.00 9.74
C ILE A 263 8.64 12.17 9.82
N THR A 264 9.38 11.07 9.71
CA THR A 264 10.85 11.05 9.84
C THR A 264 11.55 11.22 8.49
N GLN A 265 10.95 10.70 7.43
CA GLN A 265 11.47 10.81 6.07
C GLN A 265 10.34 11.14 5.08
N LYS A 266 10.42 12.34 4.48
CA LYS A 266 9.46 12.74 3.44
C LYS A 266 9.69 11.94 2.17
N GLY A 267 8.60 11.38 1.66
CA GLY A 267 8.58 10.37 0.60
C GLY A 267 7.49 9.36 0.93
N TYR A 268 7.69 8.65 2.03
CA TYR A 268 6.72 7.73 2.61
C TYR A 268 6.01 8.34 3.82
N TRP A 269 4.87 7.78 4.21
CA TRP A 269 4.27 8.03 5.53
C TRP A 269 5.03 7.26 6.62
N GLN A 270 6.32 7.57 6.74
CA GLN A 270 7.28 6.91 7.61
C GLN A 270 7.41 7.61 8.96
N PHE A 271 7.47 6.84 10.04
CA PHE A 271 7.65 7.31 11.41
C PHE A 271 8.55 6.35 12.19
N ASP A 272 9.11 6.84 13.30
CA ASP A 272 9.88 6.00 14.23
C ASP A 272 8.95 5.13 15.07
N MET A 273 9.32 3.85 15.19
CA MET A 273 8.64 2.83 15.97
C MET A 273 9.60 2.22 16.99
N GLY A 274 9.09 1.90 18.17
CA GLY A 274 9.84 1.18 19.20
C GLY A 274 9.94 -0.33 18.94
N ASP A 275 10.23 -1.09 20.00
CA ASP A 275 10.35 -2.53 19.88
C ASP A 275 9.02 -3.23 19.58
N VAL A 276 9.13 -4.38 18.91
CA VAL A 276 8.00 -5.29 18.68
C VAL A 276 7.93 -6.29 19.83
N LEU A 277 6.73 -6.52 20.36
CA LEU A 277 6.48 -7.49 21.42
C LEU A 277 5.72 -8.70 20.87
N ILE A 278 6.08 -9.89 21.34
CA ILE A 278 5.36 -11.14 21.08
C ILE A 278 4.79 -11.64 22.41
N GLY A 279 3.47 -11.49 22.58
CA GLY A 279 2.88 -11.51 23.93
C GLY A 279 3.44 -10.34 24.72
N ASP A 280 3.90 -10.59 25.95
CA ASP A 280 4.52 -9.58 26.81
C ASP A 280 6.05 -9.52 26.70
N LYS A 281 6.65 -10.21 25.71
CA LYS A 281 8.11 -10.33 25.59
C LYS A 281 8.64 -9.45 24.45
N PRO A 282 9.61 -8.54 24.73
CA PRO A 282 10.26 -7.77 23.68
C PRO A 282 11.07 -8.69 22.75
N THR A 283 11.10 -8.36 21.46
CA THR A 283 11.96 -9.06 20.49
C THR A 283 13.41 -8.61 20.59
N GLY A 284 13.66 -7.41 21.13
CA GLY A 284 15.00 -6.82 21.27
C GLY A 284 15.57 -6.28 19.97
N TYR A 285 15.07 -6.72 18.81
CA TYR A 285 15.60 -6.32 17.50
C TYR A 285 15.31 -4.84 17.20
N CYS A 286 14.11 -4.36 17.52
CA CYS A 286 13.72 -2.97 17.32
C CYS A 286 13.84 -2.12 18.60
N ALA A 287 14.55 -2.60 19.62
CA ALA A 287 14.70 -1.88 20.89
C ALA A 287 15.48 -0.56 20.74
N GLY A 288 16.40 -0.48 19.78
CA GLY A 288 17.10 0.76 19.41
C GLY A 288 16.30 1.72 18.51
N GLY A 289 15.05 1.37 18.19
CA GLY A 289 14.22 2.05 17.21
C GLY A 289 14.26 1.38 15.84
N CYS A 290 13.10 1.31 15.19
CA CYS A 290 12.92 0.86 13.81
C CYS A 290 12.07 1.89 13.07
N ALA A 291 12.27 2.04 11.76
CA ALA A 291 11.34 2.79 10.92
C ALA A 291 10.09 1.94 10.62
N ALA A 292 8.93 2.59 10.55
CA ALA A 292 7.68 1.98 10.12
C ALA A 292 6.97 2.89 9.12
N ILE A 293 6.24 2.29 8.16
CA ILE A 293 5.43 3.00 7.18
C ILE A 293 3.98 2.56 7.33
N ALA A 294 3.06 3.52 7.42
CA ALA A 294 1.65 3.25 7.29
C ALA A 294 1.28 3.13 5.80
N ASP A 295 1.18 1.90 5.29
CA ASP A 295 0.88 1.59 3.89
C ASP A 295 -0.51 0.96 3.74
N SER A 296 -1.50 1.74 3.30
CA SER A 296 -2.87 1.27 3.01
C SER A 296 -2.96 0.38 1.77
N GLY A 297 -1.94 0.40 0.90
CA GLY A 297 -1.86 -0.42 -0.31
C GLY A 297 -1.42 -1.87 -0.05
N THR A 298 -0.96 -2.18 1.17
CA THR A 298 -0.46 -3.51 1.55
C THR A 298 -1.30 -4.09 2.69
N SER A 299 -1.69 -5.37 2.62
CA SER A 299 -2.53 -5.98 3.67
C SER A 299 -1.76 -6.73 4.75
N LEU A 300 -0.55 -7.22 4.46
CA LEU A 300 0.27 -7.96 5.42
C LEU A 300 1.24 -7.02 6.13
N LEU A 301 1.60 -7.39 7.37
CA LEU A 301 2.70 -6.73 8.07
C LEU A 301 4.03 -7.29 7.54
N ALA A 302 4.83 -6.43 6.92
CA ALA A 302 6.19 -6.73 6.53
C ALA A 302 7.17 -6.19 7.59
N GLY A 303 8.21 -6.93 7.89
CA GLY A 303 9.21 -6.54 8.88
C GLY A 303 10.49 -7.37 8.79
N PRO A 304 11.49 -7.08 9.63
CA PRO A 304 12.77 -7.79 9.62
C PRO A 304 12.58 -9.29 9.77
N THR A 305 13.29 -10.08 8.94
CA THR A 305 13.18 -11.54 8.91
C THR A 305 13.37 -12.18 10.29
N THR A 306 14.25 -11.62 11.13
CA THR A 306 14.45 -12.07 12.52
C THR A 306 13.17 -11.98 13.33
N VAL A 307 12.51 -10.82 13.34
CA VAL A 307 11.26 -10.58 14.07
C VAL A 307 10.13 -11.46 13.51
N ILE A 308 10.00 -11.54 12.18
CA ILE A 308 8.98 -12.37 11.53
C ILE A 308 9.21 -13.86 11.84
N THR A 309 10.45 -14.32 11.92
CA THR A 309 10.78 -15.71 12.29
C THR A 309 10.40 -16.01 13.74
N MET A 310 10.67 -15.09 14.68
CA MET A 310 10.23 -15.22 16.07
C MET A 310 8.70 -15.29 16.17
N ILE A 311 7.99 -14.43 15.44
CA ILE A 311 6.51 -14.45 15.36
C ILE A 311 6.04 -15.81 14.84
N ASN A 312 6.59 -16.27 13.70
CA ASN A 312 6.22 -17.54 13.08
C ASN A 312 6.41 -18.72 14.04
N GLN A 313 7.52 -18.75 14.79
CA GLN A 313 7.76 -19.76 15.81
C GLN A 313 6.72 -19.70 16.93
N ALA A 314 6.42 -18.50 17.44
CA ALA A 314 5.48 -18.32 18.54
C ALA A 314 4.03 -18.71 18.17
N ILE A 315 3.61 -18.49 16.93
CA ILE A 315 2.26 -18.83 16.45
C ILE A 315 2.19 -20.22 15.77
N GLY A 316 3.30 -20.94 15.67
CA GLY A 316 3.37 -22.25 15.02
C GLY A 316 3.26 -22.21 13.48
N ALA A 317 3.53 -21.07 12.85
CA ALA A 317 3.55 -20.95 11.40
C ALA A 317 4.81 -21.61 10.79
N SER A 318 4.64 -22.21 9.61
CA SER A 318 5.72 -22.78 8.82
C SER A 318 6.35 -21.74 7.88
N GLY A 319 7.65 -21.86 7.61
CA GLY A 319 8.36 -20.99 6.68
C GLY A 319 9.82 -21.44 6.49
N VAL A 320 10.41 -21.13 5.34
CA VAL A 320 11.80 -21.53 5.00
C VAL A 320 12.79 -20.99 6.03
N ALA A 321 12.68 -19.72 6.39
CA ALA A 321 13.50 -19.10 7.44
C ALA A 321 13.35 -19.79 8.81
N SER A 322 12.15 -20.28 9.15
CA SER A 322 11.90 -21.04 10.38
C SER A 322 12.55 -22.42 10.34
N GLN A 323 12.61 -23.06 9.17
CA GLN A 323 13.30 -24.34 8.98
C GLN A 323 14.83 -24.20 9.03
N GLU A 324 15.38 -23.20 8.36
CA GLU A 324 16.82 -22.88 8.42
C GLU A 324 17.24 -22.50 9.83
N CYS A 325 16.44 -21.67 10.53
CA CYS A 325 16.68 -21.33 11.93
C CYS A 325 16.71 -22.59 12.81
N LYS A 326 15.76 -23.52 12.65
CA LYS A 326 15.76 -24.79 13.39
C LYS A 326 17.02 -25.62 13.10
N ALA A 327 17.48 -25.67 11.86
CA ALA A 327 18.71 -26.39 11.49
C ALA A 327 19.95 -25.77 12.15
N VAL A 328 20.08 -24.43 12.12
CA VAL A 328 21.19 -23.72 12.78
C VAL A 328 21.16 -23.93 14.30
N VAL A 329 19.98 -23.83 14.93
CA VAL A 329 19.83 -24.07 16.37
C VAL A 329 20.22 -25.51 16.74
N GLN A 330 19.79 -26.49 15.94
CA GLN A 330 20.11 -27.90 16.19
C GLN A 330 21.62 -28.19 16.07
N GLN A 331 22.31 -27.53 15.14
CA GLN A 331 23.72 -27.81 14.85
C GLN A 331 24.70 -26.94 15.65
N TYR A 332 24.37 -25.67 15.89
CA TYR A 332 25.27 -24.66 16.45
C TYR A 332 24.74 -23.98 17.71
N GLY A 333 23.51 -24.27 18.15
CA GLY A 333 22.85 -23.56 19.24
C GLY A 333 23.66 -23.54 20.54
N GLN A 334 24.19 -24.69 20.96
CA GLN A 334 24.99 -24.77 22.18
C GLN A 334 26.30 -23.97 22.05
N THR A 335 27.00 -24.10 20.92
CA THR A 335 28.24 -23.35 20.65
C THR A 335 28.01 -21.84 20.69
N ILE A 336 26.91 -21.37 20.11
CA ILE A 336 26.53 -19.95 20.14
C ILE A 336 26.26 -19.49 21.57
N ILE A 337 25.52 -20.28 22.36
CA ILE A 337 25.25 -19.97 23.78
C ILE A 337 26.54 -19.90 24.58
N ASP A 338 27.44 -20.87 24.41
CA ASP A 338 28.71 -20.91 25.13
C ASP A 338 29.60 -19.69 24.78
N LEU A 339 29.60 -19.27 23.51
CA LEU A 339 30.29 -18.06 23.06
C LEU A 339 29.67 -16.79 23.67
N LEU A 340 28.35 -16.69 23.72
CA LEU A 340 27.67 -15.56 24.35
C LEU A 340 27.93 -15.50 25.87
N VAL A 341 27.88 -16.65 26.56
CA VAL A 341 28.16 -16.75 28.00
C VAL A 341 29.61 -16.39 28.31
N SER A 342 30.54 -16.71 27.40
CA SER A 342 31.95 -16.29 27.50
C SER A 342 32.20 -14.84 27.03
N GLN A 343 31.14 -14.06 26.84
CA GLN A 343 31.19 -12.63 26.47
C GLN A 343 31.83 -12.37 25.10
N ALA A 344 31.74 -13.31 24.17
CA ALA A 344 32.09 -13.04 22.78
C ALA A 344 31.18 -11.93 22.21
N GLU A 345 31.76 -11.03 21.41
CA GLU A 345 30.98 -9.99 20.73
C GLU A 345 29.95 -10.64 19.80
N PRO A 346 28.64 -10.38 19.97
CA PRO A 346 27.59 -11.07 19.19
C PRO A 346 27.78 -10.99 17.67
N MET A 347 28.30 -9.85 17.18
CA MET A 347 28.56 -9.62 15.75
C MET A 347 29.66 -10.53 15.16
N LYS A 348 30.57 -11.04 15.99
CA LYS A 348 31.69 -11.90 15.58
C LYS A 348 31.38 -13.39 15.70
N ILE A 349 30.30 -13.76 16.39
CA ILE A 349 29.99 -15.17 16.65
C ILE A 349 29.76 -15.93 15.34
N CYS A 350 29.02 -15.35 14.39
CA CYS A 350 28.71 -16.03 13.13
C CYS A 350 29.96 -16.33 12.29
N SER A 351 30.96 -15.43 12.29
CA SER A 351 32.23 -15.66 11.59
C SER A 351 33.11 -16.66 12.35
N GLN A 352 33.14 -16.61 13.68
CA GLN A 352 33.88 -17.56 14.51
C GLN A 352 33.41 -19.01 14.32
N ILE A 353 32.11 -19.23 14.11
CA ILE A 353 31.55 -20.56 13.83
C ILE A 353 31.54 -20.91 12.32
N GLY A 354 32.12 -20.06 11.48
CA GLY A 354 32.30 -20.30 10.04
C GLY A 354 31.02 -20.21 9.19
N LEU A 355 29.95 -19.60 9.72
CA LEU A 355 28.68 -19.42 9.00
C LEU A 355 28.63 -18.09 8.23
N CYS A 356 29.41 -17.09 8.63
CA CYS A 356 29.49 -15.79 7.98
C CYS A 356 30.92 -15.48 7.52
N ALA A 357 31.06 -14.91 6.32
CA ALA A 357 32.36 -14.47 5.79
C ALA A 357 32.84 -13.14 6.41
N PHE A 358 31.94 -12.37 7.01
CA PHE A 358 32.19 -11.02 7.54
C PHE A 358 32.13 -11.01 9.07
N ASP A 359 33.00 -10.23 9.71
CA ASP A 359 33.20 -10.19 11.17
C ASP A 359 32.78 -8.86 11.83
N GLY A 360 32.12 -7.96 11.08
CA GLY A 360 31.65 -6.68 11.60
C GLY A 360 32.69 -5.54 11.61
N SER A 361 33.91 -5.74 11.10
CA SER A 361 35.02 -4.78 11.27
C SER A 361 35.19 -3.72 10.17
N HIS A 362 34.48 -3.82 9.03
CA HIS A 362 34.53 -2.81 7.96
C HIS A 362 33.15 -2.25 7.62
N GLY A 363 32.90 -0.99 7.98
CA GLY A 363 31.81 -0.22 7.37
C GLY A 363 32.05 -0.10 5.87
N VAL A 364 31.01 -0.34 5.07
CA VAL A 364 31.04 -0.14 3.62
C VAL A 364 31.46 1.31 3.35
N ARG A 365 32.71 1.50 2.92
CA ARG A 365 33.22 2.80 2.52
C ARG A 365 32.55 3.12 1.19
N SER A 366 31.59 4.04 1.21
CA SER A 366 31.03 4.65 0.01
C SER A 366 32.19 5.16 -0.86
N GLY A 367 32.44 4.49 -1.97
CA GLY A 367 33.48 4.85 -2.92
C GLY A 367 33.13 6.17 -3.58
N SER A 368 33.95 7.18 -3.32
CA SER A 368 34.08 8.35 -4.18
C SER A 368 34.81 7.92 -5.45
N ILE A 369 34.18 8.09 -6.61
CA ILE A 369 34.64 8.78 -7.82
C ILE A 369 33.47 8.79 -8.82
#